data_AF-A0A1G1IE08-F1
#
_entry.id   AF-A0A1G1IE08-F1
#
_cell.length_a   1.000
_cell.length_b   1.000
_cell.length_c   1.000
_cell.angle_alpha   90.00
_cell.angle_beta   90.00
_cell.angle_gamma   90.00
#
_symmetry.space_group_name_H-M   'P 1'
#
loop_
_entity.id
_entity.type
_entity.pdbx_description
1 polymer ?
#
loop_
_entity_poly.entity_id
_entity_poly.type
_entity_poly.pdbx_seq_one_letter_code
_entity_poly.pdbx_strand_id
1 'polypeptide(L)'
;MVVEVESNPNCESSLYARFRESGPARRVDKIRTFERRSEGEWCWVTGWSDDPDNPRCAAYAQLVEDSGAGLTYVVFGGLWGIRLKPMTLEEDWNLEDRRQWGEPYLALADQRDIHYAEEVGG
;
A
#
# COMPACT_ATOMS: atom_id res chain seq x y z
N MET A 1 -12.94 -0.92 8.85
CA MET A 1 -11.73 -1.62 8.38
C MET A 1 -10.67 -1.40 9.44
N VAL A 2 -9.95 -2.45 9.81
CA VAL A 2 -8.80 -2.33 10.72
C VAL A 2 -7.55 -2.62 9.91
N VAL A 3 -6.58 -1.72 9.98
CA VAL A 3 -5.22 -1.94 9.48
C VAL A 3 -4.33 -2.13 10.70
N GLU A 4 -3.74 -3.30 10.79
CA GLU A 4 -2.81 -3.68 11.84
C GLU A 4 -1.50 -4.09 11.18
N VAL A 5 -0.42 -3.42 11.58
CA VAL A 5 0.93 -3.67 11.08
C VAL A 5 1.85 -3.78 12.28
N GLU A 6 2.61 -4.86 12.33
CA GLU A 6 3.63 -5.06 13.38
C GLU A 6 4.94 -4.38 12.99
N SER A 7 5.78 -4.06 13.97
CA SER A 7 7.15 -3.62 13.67
C SER A 7 7.94 -4.77 13.04
N ASN A 8 8.53 -4.53 11.87
CA ASN A 8 9.18 -5.57 11.08
C ASN A 8 10.23 -4.96 10.11
N PRO A 9 11.04 -5.79 9.42
CA PRO A 9 12.06 -5.29 8.48
C PRO A 9 11.52 -4.51 7.26
N ASN A 10 10.24 -4.66 6.88
CA ASN A 10 9.59 -3.83 5.86
C ASN A 10 9.16 -2.46 6.44
N CYS A 11 8.59 -2.44 7.64
CA CYS A 11 8.09 -1.23 8.32
C CYS A 11 8.45 -1.25 9.81
N GLU A 12 9.36 -0.36 10.22
CA GLU A 12 9.86 -0.32 11.61
C GLU A 12 8.79 0.11 12.62
N SER A 13 7.76 0.84 12.19
CA SER A 13 6.68 1.30 13.06
C SER A 13 5.54 0.29 13.13
N SER A 14 5.05 0.03 14.32
CA SER A 14 3.76 -0.66 14.50
C SER A 14 2.59 0.32 14.34
N LEU A 15 1.48 -0.19 13.84
CA LEU A 15 0.26 0.57 13.64
C LEU A 15 -0.95 -0.28 14.01
N TYR A 16 -1.89 0.35 14.72
CA TYR A 16 -3.26 -0.12 14.82
C TYR A 16 -4.20 1.04 14.47
N ALA A 17 -4.83 0.97 13.29
CA ALA A 17 -5.72 2.01 12.79
C ALA A 17 -7.08 1.45 12.43
N ARG A 18 -8.15 2.14 12.83
CA ARG A 18 -9.52 1.80 12.46
C ARG A 18 -10.11 2.89 11.59
N PHE A 19 -10.51 2.50 10.39
CA PHE A 19 -11.17 3.37 9.41
C PHE A 19 -12.64 2.98 9.24
N ARG A 20 -13.49 3.95 8.92
CA ARG A 20 -14.89 3.69 8.54
C ARG A 20 -14.97 3.56 7.03
N GLU A 21 -15.34 2.39 6.53
CA GLU A 21 -15.36 2.13 5.09
C GLU A 21 -16.55 2.81 4.40
N SER A 22 -16.33 3.27 3.16
CA SER A 22 -17.35 3.87 2.28
C SER A 22 -17.48 3.11 0.95
N GLY A 23 -16.99 1.86 0.90
CA GLY A 23 -17.04 0.98 -0.28
C GLY A 23 -16.20 -0.28 -0.08
N PRO A 24 -16.24 -1.26 -1.00
CA PRO A 24 -15.41 -2.45 -0.91
C PRO A 24 -13.93 -2.17 -1.18
N ALA A 25 -13.05 -2.97 -0.59
CA ALA A 25 -11.63 -2.99 -0.94
C ALA A 25 -11.43 -3.58 -2.34
N ARG A 26 -10.53 -2.99 -3.14
CA ARG A 26 -10.21 -3.43 -4.49
C ARG A 26 -8.70 -3.62 -4.62
N ARG A 27 -8.27 -4.68 -5.31
CA ARG A 27 -6.84 -4.94 -5.52
C ARG A 27 -6.19 -3.81 -6.30
N VAL A 28 -4.97 -3.45 -5.91
CA VAL A 28 -4.14 -2.45 -6.57
C VAL A 28 -2.76 -3.03 -6.86
N ASP A 29 -2.18 -2.62 -7.98
CA ASP A 29 -0.83 -3.00 -8.39
C ASP A 29 0.11 -1.80 -8.49
N LYS A 30 -0.43 -0.59 -8.73
CA LYS A 30 0.36 0.64 -8.78
C LYS A 30 -0.37 1.79 -8.09
N ILE A 31 0.43 2.68 -7.52
CA ILE A 31 -0.04 3.95 -6.98
C ILE A 31 0.91 5.06 -7.38
N ARG A 32 0.42 6.29 -7.34
CA ARG A 32 1.25 7.49 -7.41
C ARG A 32 1.42 8.05 -6.01
N THR A 33 2.65 8.11 -5.53
CA THR A 33 3.01 8.65 -4.21
C THR A 33 3.83 9.92 -4.36
N PHE A 34 3.65 10.85 -3.41
CA PHE A 34 4.31 12.15 -3.36
C PHE A 34 5.35 12.26 -2.23
N GLU A 35 5.57 11.18 -1.47
CA GLU A 35 6.46 11.17 -0.29
C GLU A 35 7.92 11.48 -0.63
N ARG A 36 8.43 10.91 -1.72
CA ARG A 36 9.83 11.08 -2.13
C ARG A 36 10.02 12.16 -3.20
N ARG A 37 8.99 12.47 -3.97
CA ARG A 37 9.01 13.46 -5.06
C ARG A 37 7.71 14.26 -5.05
N SER A 38 7.82 15.58 -4.94
CA SER A 38 6.67 16.49 -4.96
C SER A 38 5.90 16.48 -6.29
N GLU A 39 6.54 16.08 -7.39
CA GLU A 39 5.90 15.89 -8.70
C GLU A 39 5.06 14.61 -8.78
N GLY A 40 5.16 13.73 -7.78
CA GLY A 40 4.54 12.42 -7.71
C GLY A 40 5.26 11.37 -8.56
N GLU A 41 5.49 10.19 -8.01
CA GLU A 41 6.17 9.07 -8.66
C GLU A 41 5.25 7.85 -8.69
N TRP A 42 5.10 7.26 -9.88
CA TRP A 42 4.40 5.99 -10.02
C TRP A 42 5.26 4.85 -9.49
N CYS A 43 4.70 4.11 -8.55
CA CYS A 43 5.33 2.97 -7.90
C CYS A 43 4.47 1.73 -8.07
N TRP A 44 5.11 0.59 -8.27
CA TRP A 44 4.52 -0.69 -7.95
C TRP A 44 4.23 -0.75 -6.45
N VAL A 45 3.13 -1.40 -6.08
CA VAL A 45 2.76 -1.66 -4.70
C VAL A 45 2.37 -3.13 -4.53
N THR A 46 2.81 -3.73 -3.42
CA THR A 46 2.41 -5.07 -3.00
C THR A 46 2.19 -5.06 -1.49
N GLY A 47 1.35 -5.97 -0.98
CA GLY A 47 1.32 -6.26 0.45
C GLY A 47 2.55 -7.08 0.84
N TRP A 48 2.96 -6.95 2.10
CA TRP A 48 4.03 -7.76 2.68
C TRP A 48 3.49 -8.54 3.89
N SER A 49 3.81 -9.83 3.97
CA SER A 49 3.43 -10.72 5.07
C SER A 49 4.64 -11.17 5.88
N ASP A 50 4.36 -11.86 6.99
CA ASP A 50 5.30 -12.52 7.87
C ASP A 50 5.73 -13.92 7.39
N ASP A 51 5.09 -14.46 6.36
CA ASP A 51 5.49 -15.72 5.70
C ASP A 51 6.83 -15.53 4.95
N PRO A 52 7.93 -16.15 5.40
CA PRO A 52 9.24 -16.01 4.75
C PRO A 52 9.33 -16.72 3.40
N ASP A 53 8.50 -17.74 3.15
CA ASP A 53 8.49 -18.48 1.89
C ASP A 53 7.65 -17.75 0.83
N ASN A 54 6.59 -17.04 1.25
CA ASN A 54 5.71 -16.26 0.37
C ASN A 54 5.45 -14.86 0.95
N PRO A 55 6.47 -13.99 1.05
CA PRO A 55 6.36 -12.72 1.76
C PRO A 55 5.49 -11.69 1.02
N ARG A 56 5.22 -11.90 -0.27
CA ARG A 56 4.38 -11.00 -1.07
C ARG A 56 2.93 -11.45 -1.02
N CYS A 57 2.06 -10.54 -0.63
CA CYS A 57 0.61 -10.70 -0.72
C CYS A 57 -0.01 -9.52 -1.49
N ALA A 58 -1.31 -9.59 -1.75
CA ALA A 58 -1.98 -8.52 -2.50
C ALA A 58 -2.08 -7.23 -1.67
N ALA A 59 -1.91 -6.09 -2.36
CA ALA A 59 -2.30 -4.80 -1.83
C ALA A 59 -3.73 -4.45 -2.27
N TYR A 60 -4.42 -3.68 -1.44
CA TYR A 60 -5.78 -3.23 -1.68
C TYR A 60 -5.91 -1.74 -1.42
N ALA A 61 -6.79 -1.08 -2.16
CA ALA A 61 -7.28 0.25 -1.83
C ALA A 61 -8.75 0.19 -1.45
N GLN A 62 -9.11 0.87 -0.37
CA GLN A 62 -10.50 0.99 0.07
C GLN A 62 -10.82 2.44 0.40
N LEU A 63 -11.99 2.89 -0.07
CA LEU A 63 -12.50 4.22 0.24
C LEU A 63 -12.96 4.25 1.70
N VAL A 64 -12.53 5.25 2.46
CA VAL A 64 -12.87 5.44 3.87
C VAL A 64 -13.26 6.88 4.15
N GLU A 65 -14.06 7.09 5.20
CA GLU A 65 -14.30 8.42 5.75
C GLU A 65 -13.11 8.86 6.60
N ASP A 66 -12.56 10.02 6.28
CA ASP A 66 -11.60 10.75 7.10
C ASP A 66 -12.31 11.90 7.82
N SER A 67 -12.08 12.02 9.13
CA SER A 67 -12.88 12.85 10.04
C SER A 67 -12.76 14.36 9.79
N GLY A 68 -11.84 14.80 8.92
CA GLY A 68 -11.69 16.20 8.51
C GLY A 68 -11.78 16.46 7.00
N ALA A 69 -11.24 15.57 6.15
CA ALA A 69 -11.09 15.83 4.71
C ALA A 69 -12.21 15.25 3.81
N GLY A 70 -13.14 14.48 4.37
CA GLY A 70 -14.20 13.81 3.62
C GLY A 70 -13.85 12.36 3.32
N LEU A 71 -13.66 12.01 2.05
CA LEU A 71 -13.34 10.64 1.63
C LEU A 71 -11.87 10.54 1.20
N THR A 72 -11.20 9.46 1.61
CA THR A 72 -9.81 9.15 1.21
C THR A 72 -9.67 7.67 0.88
N TYR A 73 -8.69 7.32 0.06
CA TYR A 73 -8.37 5.94 -0.26
C TYR A 73 -7.24 5.46 0.64
N VAL A 74 -7.52 4.47 1.49
CA VAL A 74 -6.49 3.79 2.27
C VAL A 74 -5.98 2.60 1.47
N VAL A 75 -4.68 2.62 1.17
CA VAL A 75 -3.95 1.53 0.54
C VAL A 75 -3.25 0.72 1.62
N PHE A 76 -3.58 -0.57 1.72
CA PHE A 76 -3.10 -1.47 2.77
C PHE A 76 -2.76 -2.86 2.19
N GLY A 77 -2.05 -3.66 2.99
CA GLY A 77 -1.49 -4.94 2.57
C GLY A 77 -1.58 -6.01 3.65
N GLY A 78 -0.50 -6.76 3.82
CA GLY A 78 -0.39 -7.81 4.83
C GLY A 78 0.02 -7.27 6.20
N LEU A 79 0.33 -8.19 7.12
CA LEU A 79 0.72 -7.89 8.51
C LEU A 79 1.99 -7.04 8.61
N TRP A 80 2.81 -7.04 7.56
CA TRP A 80 4.03 -6.23 7.49
C TRP A 80 3.84 -4.94 6.68
N GLY A 81 2.59 -4.59 6.36
CA GLY A 81 2.19 -3.40 5.63
C GLY A 81 2.21 -3.58 4.12
N ILE A 82 2.51 -2.49 3.42
CA ILE A 82 2.74 -2.45 1.98
C ILE A 82 4.22 -2.21 1.69
N ARG A 83 4.70 -2.66 0.53
CA ARG A 83 6.02 -2.33 0.01
C ARG A 83 5.90 -1.66 -1.35
N LEU A 84 6.70 -0.61 -1.54
CA LEU A 84 6.71 0.24 -2.72
C LEU A 84 8.03 0.14 -3.45
N LYS A 85 7.94 0.16 -4.78
CA LYS A 85 9.10 0.17 -5.68
C LYS A 85 8.80 1.08 -6.87
N PRO A 86 9.66 2.07 -7.20
CA PRO A 86 9.47 2.91 -8.38
C PRO A 86 9.35 2.06 -9.64
N MET A 87 8.47 2.44 -10.57
CA MET A 87 8.28 1.67 -11.81
C MET A 87 9.52 1.64 -12.71
N THR A 88 10.47 2.54 -12.49
CA THR A 88 11.77 2.57 -13.18
C THR A 88 12.74 1.49 -12.69
N LEU A 89 12.42 0.78 -11.60
CA LEU A 89 13.25 -0.32 -11.08
C LEU A 89 12.73 -1.67 -11.55
N GLU A 90 13.55 -2.34 -12.35
CA GLU A 90 13.25 -3.66 -12.91
C GLU A 90 13.62 -4.80 -11.96
N GLU A 91 14.45 -4.52 -10.94
CA GLU A 91 14.91 -5.52 -9.97
C GLU A 91 13.77 -6.08 -9.11
N ASP A 92 13.92 -7.31 -8.61
CA ASP A 92 12.94 -7.94 -7.74
C ASP A 92 12.76 -7.20 -6.40
N TRP A 93 11.67 -7.54 -5.71
CA TRP A 93 11.37 -7.01 -4.40
C TRP A 93 12.45 -7.41 -3.38
N ASN A 94 13.04 -6.43 -2.70
CA ASN A 94 14.11 -6.66 -1.74
C ASN A 94 13.95 -5.73 -0.54
N LEU A 95 13.96 -6.30 0.68
CA LEU A 95 13.87 -5.56 1.94
C LEU A 95 15.11 -4.68 2.20
N GLU A 96 16.28 -5.10 1.70
CA GLU A 96 17.55 -4.40 1.89
C GLU A 96 17.80 -3.29 0.85
N ASP A 97 17.07 -3.28 -0.28
CA ASP A 97 17.19 -2.24 -1.29
C ASP A 97 16.48 -0.96 -0.82
N ARG A 98 17.28 0.03 -0.40
CA ARG A 98 16.81 1.34 0.09
C ARG A 98 16.03 2.17 -0.95
N ARG A 99 16.04 1.78 -2.22
CA ARG A 99 15.21 2.41 -3.25
C ARG A 99 13.77 1.92 -3.19
N GLN A 100 13.53 0.79 -2.53
CA GLN A 100 12.24 0.22 -2.17
C GLN A 100 12.00 0.50 -0.68
N TRP A 101 10.75 0.72 -0.28
CA TRP A 101 10.43 1.05 1.10
C TRP A 101 9.08 0.50 1.49
N GLY A 102 8.88 0.27 2.79
CA GLY A 102 7.61 -0.16 3.33
C GLY A 102 6.90 0.97 4.04
N GLU A 103 5.58 0.91 3.99
CA GLU A 103 4.69 1.78 4.75
C GLU A 103 3.62 0.90 5.41
N PRO A 104 3.09 1.26 6.60
CA PRO A 104 2.03 0.47 7.21
C PRO A 104 0.74 0.56 6.38
N TYR A 105 0.46 1.74 5.83
CA TYR A 105 -0.57 2.03 4.83
C TYR A 105 -0.25 3.37 4.17
N LEU A 106 -0.92 3.67 3.06
CA LEU A 106 -0.92 5.00 2.46
C LEU A 106 -2.34 5.56 2.37
N ALA A 107 -2.49 6.86 2.63
CA ALA A 107 -3.74 7.57 2.37
C ALA A 107 -3.59 8.42 1.11
N LEU A 108 -4.41 8.15 0.09
CA LEU A 108 -4.42 8.85 -1.18
C LEU A 108 -5.72 9.64 -1.32
N ALA A 109 -5.60 10.93 -1.61
CA ALA A 109 -6.76 11.82 -1.73
C ALA A 109 -7.59 11.58 -3.00
N ASP A 110 -6.98 11.04 -4.06
CA ASP A 110 -7.60 10.94 -5.37
C ASP A 110 -7.44 9.54 -5.98
N GLN A 111 -8.52 9.04 -6.59
CA GLN A 111 -8.52 7.76 -7.29
C GLN A 111 -7.59 7.76 -8.51
N ARG A 112 -7.30 8.93 -9.10
CA ARG A 112 -6.38 9.09 -10.24
C ARG A 112 -4.95 8.68 -9.89
N ASP A 113 -4.61 8.64 -8.61
CA ASP A 113 -3.32 8.19 -8.09
C ASP A 113 -3.30 6.67 -7.82
N ILE A 114 -4.33 5.93 -8.26
CA ILE A 114 -4.48 4.50 -8.03
C ILE A 114 -4.71 3.79 -9.36
N HIS A 115 -3.89 2.77 -9.63
CA HIS A 115 -4.16 1.80 -10.67
C HIS A 115 -4.65 0.50 -9.99
N TYR A 116 -5.88 0.12 -10.31
CA TYR A 116 -6.44 -1.14 -9.83
C TYR A 116 -5.90 -2.29 -10.67
N ALA A 117 -5.56 -3.39 -10.01
CA ALA A 117 -5.20 -4.61 -10.73
C ALA A 117 -6.44 -5.11 -11.49
N GLU A 118 -6.26 -5.63 -12.70
CA GLU A 118 -7.36 -6.28 -13.40
C GLU A 118 -7.87 -7.46 -12.58
N GLU A 119 -9.19 -7.57 -12.44
CA GLU A 119 -9.79 -8.79 -11.91
C GLU A 119 -9.51 -9.88 -12.93
N VAL A 120 -8.63 -10.82 -12.58
CA VAL A 120 -8.51 -12.08 -13.33
C VAL A 120 -9.85 -12.79 -13.13
N GLY A 121 -10.77 -12.57 -14.06
CA GLY A 121 -12.08 -13.21 -14.02
C GLY A 121 -11.94 -14.72 -14.19
N GLY A 122 -12.52 -15.48 -13.26
CA GLY A 122 -12.84 -16.90 -13.42
C GLY A 122 -11.84 -17.86 -12.80
#